data_AF-A0A6N2HWW9-F1
#
_entry.id   AF-A0A6N2HWW9-F1
#
_cell.length_a   1.000
_cell.length_b   1.000
_cell.length_c   1.000
_cell.angle_alpha   90.00
_cell.angle_beta   90.00
_cell.angle_gamma   90.00
#
_symmetry.space_group_name_H-M   'P 1'
#
loop_
_entity.id
_entity.type
_entity.pdbx_description
1 polymer ?
#
loop_
_entity_poly.entity_id
_entity_poly.type
_entity_poly.pdbx_seq_one_letter_code
_entity_poly.pdbx_strand_id
1 'polypeptide(L)'
;MRPDLTQLRDLVEESPGFGRGSASAVPEEAIRDAETRVGPLPPSYRWWLAEFGHGRAGGAQIATAGPAGAADDDMYEAITAAWRLSGARLCFAVEPDCGDSYSFALDRDGEAGAGEHPVVCRDGIDGEEYPVAESFAGFLAVRAARLRGLRDGPNPTVARLWRSTPGVLLGNGVHVYGPHTIAERNETFEVARYAPHWVLVGDDGGGDGFFMRRHGRDRVSVHRLGLGAVRADVAAAGEPVTDDLIGWLRAAGA
;
A
#
# COMPACT_ATOMS: atom_id res chain seq x y z
N MET A 1 -2.24 9.65 3.68
CA MET A 1 -1.07 9.44 4.58
C MET A 1 0.16 9.49 3.71
N ARG A 2 1.28 10.09 4.14
CA ARG A 2 2.52 10.02 3.35
C ARG A 2 3.04 8.57 3.41
N PRO A 3 3.29 7.91 2.27
CA PRO A 3 3.82 6.55 2.29
C PRO A 3 5.21 6.48 2.92
N ASP A 4 5.43 5.47 3.76
CA ASP A 4 6.75 5.09 4.27
C ASP A 4 7.50 4.29 3.19
N LEU A 5 8.60 4.82 2.68
CA LEU A 5 9.37 4.20 1.59
C LEU A 5 10.20 3.00 2.05
N THR A 6 10.57 2.93 3.33
CA THR A 6 11.27 1.76 3.88
C THR A 6 10.31 0.59 3.91
N GLN A 7 9.12 0.78 4.49
CA GLN A 7 8.10 -0.27 4.48
C GLN A 7 7.61 -0.62 3.09
N LEU A 8 7.61 0.34 2.16
CA LEU A 8 7.27 0.05 0.78
C LEU A 8 8.33 -0.82 0.09
N ARG A 9 9.61 -0.59 0.38
CA ARG A 9 10.69 -1.46 -0.09
C ARG A 9 10.54 -2.87 0.46
N ASP A 10 10.39 -3.01 1.77
CA ASP A 10 10.23 -4.30 2.45
C ASP A 10 9.01 -5.06 1.91
N LEU A 11 7.87 -4.35 1.73
CA LEU A 11 6.68 -4.91 1.09
C LEU A 11 7.01 -5.49 -0.29
N VAL A 12 7.67 -4.72 -1.16
CA VAL A 12 7.98 -5.16 -2.53
C VAL A 12 8.96 -6.34 -2.53
N GLU A 13 9.94 -6.33 -1.63
CA GLU A 13 10.97 -7.38 -1.51
C GLU A 13 10.41 -8.70 -1.00
N GLU A 14 9.51 -8.65 -0.04
CA GLU A 14 8.96 -9.84 0.59
C GLU A 14 7.70 -10.37 -0.11
N SER A 15 7.06 -9.57 -0.99
CA SER A 15 5.78 -9.96 -1.59
C SER A 15 5.94 -10.97 -2.73
N PRO A 16 5.37 -12.19 -2.59
CA PRO A 16 5.39 -13.16 -3.67
C PRO A 16 4.60 -12.64 -4.87
N GLY A 17 5.09 -12.89 -6.08
CA GLY A 17 4.43 -12.45 -7.31
C GLY A 17 4.71 -10.99 -7.69
N PHE A 18 5.42 -10.23 -6.85
CA PHE A 18 5.99 -8.95 -7.26
C PHE A 18 7.27 -9.27 -8.03
N GLY A 19 7.25 -9.02 -9.34
CA GLY A 19 8.37 -9.31 -10.22
C GLY A 19 9.14 -8.05 -10.51
N ARG A 20 10.42 -8.00 -10.13
CA ARG A 20 11.40 -7.11 -10.76
C ARG A 20 11.74 -7.74 -12.10
N GLY A 21 11.46 -7.09 -13.23
CA GLY A 21 12.06 -7.58 -14.45
C GLY A 21 13.57 -7.28 -14.45
N SER A 22 14.29 -7.60 -15.52
CA SER A 22 15.75 -7.43 -15.61
C SER A 22 16.25 -6.00 -15.83
N ALA A 23 15.37 -5.00 -15.90
CA ALA A 23 15.72 -3.60 -16.15
C ALA A 23 16.19 -2.88 -14.88
N SER A 24 17.06 -1.92 -15.11
CA SER A 24 17.60 -0.98 -14.14
C SER A 24 16.57 0.07 -13.75
N ALA A 25 16.78 0.68 -12.58
CA ALA A 25 16.23 1.99 -12.21
C ALA A 25 16.04 2.92 -13.42
N VAL A 26 14.86 3.54 -13.54
CA VAL A 26 14.61 4.54 -14.58
C VAL A 26 15.40 5.80 -14.25
N PRO A 27 16.17 6.37 -15.19
CA PRO A 27 16.88 7.62 -14.97
C PRO A 27 15.93 8.77 -14.64
N GLU A 28 16.35 9.62 -13.70
CA GLU A 28 15.60 10.80 -13.25
C GLU A 28 15.16 11.74 -14.41
N GLU A 29 15.97 11.83 -15.47
CA GLU A 29 15.64 12.59 -16.69
C GLU A 29 14.42 12.01 -17.40
N ALA A 30 14.36 10.69 -17.58
CA ALA A 30 13.22 10.02 -18.22
C ALA A 30 11.94 10.15 -17.40
N ILE A 31 12.05 10.16 -16.06
CA ILE A 31 10.89 10.40 -15.18
C ILE A 31 10.38 11.84 -15.37
N ARG A 32 11.27 12.84 -15.40
CA ARG A 32 10.89 14.24 -15.63
C ARG A 32 10.26 14.44 -17.01
N ASP A 33 10.83 13.83 -18.04
CA ASP A 33 10.26 13.85 -19.39
C ASP A 33 8.85 13.26 -19.42
N ALA A 34 8.63 12.14 -18.71
CA ALA A 34 7.30 11.59 -18.56
C ALA A 34 6.34 12.58 -17.88
N GLU A 35 6.76 13.23 -16.79
CA GLU A 35 5.96 14.23 -16.08
C GLU A 35 5.61 15.44 -16.94
N THR A 36 6.50 15.87 -17.85
CA THR A 36 6.17 16.95 -18.80
C THR A 36 5.03 16.59 -19.75
N ARG A 37 4.82 15.29 -20.00
CA ARG A 37 3.80 14.78 -20.94
C ARG A 37 2.48 14.45 -20.27
N VAL A 38 2.51 13.85 -19.07
CA VAL A 38 1.31 13.33 -18.39
C VAL A 38 0.93 14.10 -17.12
N GLY A 39 1.71 15.11 -16.75
CA GLY A 39 1.58 15.81 -15.47
C GLY A 39 2.42 15.16 -14.36
N PRO A 40 2.44 15.77 -13.16
CA PRO A 40 3.24 15.27 -12.04
C PRO A 40 2.85 13.85 -11.67
N LEU A 41 3.83 12.98 -11.45
CA LEU A 41 3.60 11.60 -11.05
C LEU A 41 3.47 11.48 -9.52
N PRO A 42 2.62 10.58 -9.00
CA PRO A 42 2.52 10.34 -7.56
C PRO A 42 3.88 10.00 -6.94
N PRO A 43 4.25 10.55 -5.76
CA PRO A 43 5.57 10.33 -5.16
C PRO A 43 5.96 8.86 -4.99
N SER A 44 5.05 7.99 -4.54
CA SER A 44 5.34 6.56 -4.39
C SER A 44 5.48 5.83 -5.72
N TYR A 45 4.83 6.30 -6.78
CA TYR A 45 5.03 5.79 -8.14
C TYR A 45 6.36 6.28 -8.72
N ARG A 46 6.71 7.55 -8.51
CA ARG A 46 8.02 8.10 -8.86
C ARG A 46 9.14 7.31 -8.21
N TRP A 47 9.02 7.02 -6.92
CA TRP A 47 9.96 6.18 -6.20
C TRP A 47 10.07 4.77 -6.80
N TRP A 48 8.94 4.16 -7.16
CA TRP A 48 8.94 2.85 -7.83
C TRP A 48 9.71 2.86 -9.15
N LEU A 49 9.50 3.88 -9.99
CA LEU A 49 10.24 4.05 -11.24
C LEU A 49 11.75 4.23 -10.98
N ALA A 50 12.11 5.05 -9.99
CA ALA A 50 13.52 5.29 -9.66
C ALA A 50 14.22 4.07 -9.05
N GLU A 51 13.52 3.20 -8.33
CA GLU A 51 14.11 2.06 -7.63
C GLU A 51 14.04 0.76 -8.42
N PHE A 52 12.89 0.48 -9.03
CA PHE A 52 12.61 -0.77 -9.72
C PHE A 52 12.51 -0.59 -11.23
N GLY A 53 12.13 0.61 -11.69
CA GLY A 53 11.98 0.94 -13.11
C GLY A 53 10.74 0.34 -13.75
N HIS A 54 10.59 -0.96 -13.66
CA HIS A 54 9.52 -1.76 -14.24
C HIS A 54 9.22 -2.95 -13.33
N GLY A 55 8.06 -3.56 -13.54
CA GLY A 55 7.74 -4.79 -12.85
C GLY A 55 6.26 -5.09 -12.86
N ARG A 56 5.85 -5.96 -11.95
CA ARG A 56 4.45 -6.30 -11.75
C ARG A 56 4.13 -6.36 -10.28
N ALA A 57 2.90 -6.05 -9.94
CA ALA A 57 2.30 -6.41 -8.66
C ALA A 57 1.31 -7.54 -8.95
N GLY A 58 1.56 -8.76 -8.47
CA GLY A 58 0.73 -9.90 -8.85
C GLY A 58 0.61 -10.04 -10.38
N GLY A 59 -0.63 -10.07 -10.90
CA GLY A 59 -0.90 -10.17 -12.34
C GLY A 59 -0.83 -8.85 -13.11
N ALA A 60 -0.82 -7.67 -12.46
CA ALA A 60 -0.83 -6.41 -13.22
C ALA A 60 0.57 -5.93 -13.52
N GLN A 61 0.82 -5.67 -14.80
CA GLN A 61 2.06 -5.11 -15.29
C GLN A 61 2.06 -3.61 -15.04
N ILE A 62 3.08 -3.13 -14.33
CA ILE A 62 3.21 -1.73 -13.96
C ILE A 62 4.05 -1.05 -15.05
N ALA A 63 3.47 -0.02 -15.65
CA ALA A 63 4.09 0.80 -16.67
C ALA A 63 5.43 1.36 -16.17
N THR A 64 6.36 1.50 -17.10
CA THR A 64 7.64 2.16 -16.84
C THR A 64 7.65 3.56 -17.47
N ALA A 65 8.66 4.38 -17.18
CA ALA A 65 8.95 5.50 -18.07
C ALA A 65 9.94 5.00 -19.12
N GLY A 66 9.51 4.95 -20.38
CA GLY A 66 10.38 4.56 -21.49
C GLY A 66 11.57 5.51 -21.64
N PRO A 67 12.68 5.07 -22.24
CA PRO A 67 13.81 5.95 -22.51
C PRO A 67 13.38 7.12 -23.39
N ALA A 68 13.97 8.29 -23.15
CA ALA A 68 13.72 9.48 -23.97
C ALA A 68 13.99 9.15 -25.46
N GLY A 69 12.98 9.33 -26.31
CA GLY A 69 13.09 9.10 -27.75
C GLY A 69 12.96 7.63 -28.22
N ALA A 70 12.41 6.72 -27.41
CA ALA A 70 12.09 5.36 -27.84
C ALA A 70 11.08 5.34 -29.02
N ALA A 71 11.14 4.29 -29.85
CA ALA A 71 10.22 4.11 -30.98
C ALA A 71 8.77 3.88 -30.50
N ASP A 72 7.78 4.19 -31.33
CA ASP A 72 6.34 4.11 -30.99
C ASP A 72 5.89 2.72 -30.49
N ASP A 73 6.52 1.63 -30.92
CA ASP A 73 6.21 0.28 -30.42
C ASP A 73 6.75 0.03 -29.01
N ASP A 74 7.90 0.63 -28.64
CA ASP A 74 8.43 0.62 -27.26
C ASP A 74 7.62 1.54 -26.34
N MET A 75 6.83 2.45 -26.91
CA MET A 75 5.98 3.37 -26.17
C MET A 75 4.72 2.72 -25.60
N TYR A 76 4.28 1.53 -26.06
CA TYR A 76 3.02 0.93 -25.60
C TYR A 76 3.03 0.63 -24.09
N GLU A 77 4.16 0.16 -23.57
CA GLU A 77 4.36 -0.14 -22.14
C GLU A 77 4.71 1.09 -21.31
N ALA A 78 5.12 2.19 -21.95
CA ALA A 78 5.51 3.42 -21.26
C ALA A 78 4.27 4.13 -20.70
N ILE A 79 4.39 4.73 -19.51
CA ILE A 79 3.32 5.53 -18.88
C ILE A 79 2.84 6.68 -19.76
N THR A 80 3.68 7.13 -20.70
CA THR A 80 3.41 8.20 -21.66
C THR A 80 2.74 7.75 -22.95
N ALA A 81 2.41 6.45 -23.08
CA ALA A 81 1.63 5.93 -24.21
C ALA A 81 0.33 6.69 -24.37
N ALA A 82 -0.05 7.02 -25.61
CA ALA A 82 -1.24 7.82 -25.89
C ALA A 82 -2.54 7.21 -25.33
N TRP A 83 -2.62 5.87 -25.26
CA TRP A 83 -3.81 5.18 -24.75
C TRP A 83 -3.92 5.19 -23.21
N ARG A 84 -2.82 5.45 -22.49
CA ARG A 84 -2.81 5.40 -21.02
C ARG A 84 -3.40 6.66 -20.39
N LEU A 85 -3.39 7.79 -21.09
CA LEU A 85 -4.03 9.00 -20.62
C LEU A 85 -5.39 9.17 -21.32
N SER A 86 -6.47 8.98 -20.57
CA SER A 86 -7.84 9.16 -21.06
C SER A 86 -8.62 10.06 -20.11
N GLY A 87 -8.93 11.28 -20.56
CA GLY A 87 -9.53 12.30 -19.69
C GLY A 87 -8.68 12.55 -18.45
N ALA A 88 -9.25 12.32 -17.26
CA ALA A 88 -8.57 12.47 -15.98
C ALA A 88 -8.05 11.13 -15.40
N ARG A 89 -7.82 10.13 -16.25
CA ARG A 89 -7.30 8.81 -15.86
C ARG A 89 -5.95 8.58 -16.50
N LEU A 90 -4.92 8.38 -15.68
CA LEU A 90 -3.60 7.95 -16.11
C LEU A 90 -3.39 6.49 -15.74
N CYS A 91 -3.56 5.60 -16.72
CA CYS A 91 -3.47 4.15 -16.58
C CYS A 91 -2.00 3.72 -16.43
N PHE A 92 -1.65 3.26 -15.22
CA PHE A 92 -0.30 2.80 -14.92
C PHE A 92 -0.18 1.27 -14.86
N ALA A 93 -1.28 0.52 -14.81
CA ALA A 93 -1.20 -0.93 -14.84
C ALA A 93 -2.40 -1.60 -15.50
N VAL A 94 -2.17 -2.76 -16.11
CA VAL A 94 -3.22 -3.61 -16.71
C VAL A 94 -2.98 -5.06 -16.28
N GLU A 95 -4.03 -5.78 -15.94
CA GLU A 95 -4.02 -7.24 -15.76
C GLU A 95 -4.33 -7.93 -17.08
N PRO A 96 -3.37 -8.69 -17.66
CA PRO A 96 -3.58 -9.35 -18.94
C PRO A 96 -4.70 -10.40 -18.92
N ASP A 97 -4.94 -11.04 -17.76
CA ASP A 97 -5.83 -12.19 -17.65
C ASP A 97 -7.32 -11.79 -17.65
N CYS A 98 -7.67 -10.67 -17.00
CA CYS A 98 -9.04 -10.19 -16.88
C CYS A 98 -9.31 -8.89 -17.65
N GLY A 99 -8.26 -8.15 -18.05
CA GLY A 99 -8.39 -6.85 -18.69
C GLY A 99 -8.59 -5.69 -17.71
N ASP A 100 -8.54 -5.93 -16.39
CA ASP A 100 -8.64 -4.87 -15.39
C ASP A 100 -7.53 -3.85 -15.60
N SER A 101 -7.90 -2.57 -15.59
CA SER A 101 -6.94 -1.47 -15.73
C SER A 101 -6.96 -0.57 -14.51
N TYR A 102 -5.78 -0.17 -14.06
CA TYR A 102 -5.58 0.64 -12.87
C TYR A 102 -5.01 1.99 -13.25
N SER A 103 -5.70 3.03 -12.79
CA SER A 103 -5.39 4.41 -13.15
C SER A 103 -5.28 5.31 -11.93
N PHE A 104 -4.40 6.31 -12.02
CA PHE A 104 -4.46 7.47 -11.15
C PHE A 104 -5.65 8.34 -11.55
N ALA A 105 -6.49 8.68 -10.58
CA ALA A 105 -7.61 9.60 -10.75
C ALA A 105 -7.13 11.05 -10.55
N LEU A 106 -6.72 11.70 -11.64
CA LEU A 106 -6.09 13.03 -11.62
C LEU A 106 -7.08 14.16 -11.26
N ASP A 107 -8.37 13.94 -11.48
CA ASP A 107 -9.47 14.82 -11.08
C ASP A 107 -9.74 14.82 -9.57
N ARG A 108 -9.14 13.86 -8.84
CA ARG A 108 -9.27 13.69 -7.39
C ARG A 108 -7.98 14.07 -6.66
N ASP A 109 -7.21 14.98 -7.27
CA ASP A 109 -5.98 15.49 -6.67
C ASP A 109 -6.25 16.14 -5.30
N GLY A 110 -5.29 15.96 -4.38
CA GLY A 110 -5.39 16.43 -3.01
C GLY A 110 -6.19 15.52 -2.06
N GLU A 111 -7.04 14.60 -2.55
CA GLU A 111 -7.82 13.71 -1.67
C GLU A 111 -6.94 12.74 -0.86
N ALA A 112 -5.86 12.24 -1.47
CA ALA A 112 -4.92 11.31 -0.83
C ALA A 112 -3.91 11.99 0.12
N GLY A 113 -3.68 13.28 -0.12
CA GLY A 113 -2.65 14.10 0.50
C GLY A 113 -1.23 13.80 -0.01
N ALA A 114 -0.28 14.67 0.34
CA ALA A 114 1.14 14.53 0.04
C ALA A 114 1.50 14.37 -1.45
N GLY A 115 0.64 14.83 -2.37
CA GLY A 115 0.85 14.71 -3.82
C GLY A 115 0.56 13.32 -4.40
N GLU A 116 0.01 12.40 -3.60
CA GLU A 116 -0.48 11.12 -4.12
C GLU A 116 -1.82 11.31 -4.85
N HIS A 117 -2.11 10.40 -5.78
CA HIS A 117 -3.40 10.33 -6.46
C HIS A 117 -4.15 9.05 -6.06
N PRO A 118 -5.47 9.13 -5.81
CA PRO A 118 -6.28 7.94 -5.65
C PRO A 118 -6.16 7.02 -6.86
N VAL A 119 -6.17 5.71 -6.59
CA VAL A 119 -6.14 4.67 -7.61
C VAL A 119 -7.54 4.11 -7.79
N VAL A 120 -8.00 4.09 -9.04
CA VAL A 120 -9.23 3.43 -9.46
C VAL A 120 -8.92 2.21 -10.31
N CYS A 121 -9.78 1.21 -10.23
CA CYS A 121 -9.81 0.07 -11.13
C CYS A 121 -10.99 0.23 -12.07
N ARG A 122 -10.77 0.00 -13.35
CA ARG A 122 -11.83 -0.23 -14.33
C ARG A 122 -11.85 -1.72 -14.65
N ASP A 123 -12.96 -2.37 -14.31
CA ASP A 123 -13.18 -3.79 -14.53
C ASP A 123 -13.10 -4.13 -16.03
N GLY A 124 -12.37 -5.19 -16.37
CA GLY A 124 -12.15 -5.60 -17.76
C GLY A 124 -13.36 -6.26 -18.44
N ILE A 125 -14.35 -6.70 -17.67
CA ILE A 125 -15.54 -7.42 -18.14
C ILE A 125 -16.70 -6.45 -18.38
N ASP A 126 -17.08 -5.66 -17.38
CA ASP A 126 -18.24 -4.77 -17.45
C ASP A 126 -17.87 -3.28 -17.63
N GLY A 127 -16.60 -2.92 -17.41
CA GLY A 127 -16.12 -1.55 -17.55
C GLY A 127 -16.50 -0.63 -16.40
N GLU A 128 -17.05 -1.15 -15.30
CA GLU A 128 -17.35 -0.37 -14.10
C GLU A 128 -16.05 0.14 -13.46
N GLU A 129 -16.09 1.38 -12.97
CA GLU A 129 -14.97 2.01 -12.28
C GLU A 129 -15.23 2.08 -10.78
N TYR A 130 -14.26 1.65 -9.98
CA TYR A 130 -14.33 1.74 -8.52
C TYR A 130 -12.98 2.06 -7.88
N PRO A 131 -12.96 2.74 -6.72
CA PRO A 131 -11.73 3.06 -5.99
C PRO A 131 -11.11 1.80 -5.37
N VAL A 132 -9.78 1.68 -5.47
CA VAL A 132 -9.04 0.53 -4.88
C VAL A 132 -8.00 0.95 -3.85
N ALA A 133 -7.39 2.13 -4.01
CA ALA A 133 -6.42 2.67 -3.07
C ALA A 133 -6.43 4.20 -3.09
N GLU A 134 -5.87 4.79 -2.04
CA GLU A 134 -5.66 6.23 -1.93
C GLU A 134 -4.28 6.65 -2.49
N SER A 135 -3.36 5.71 -2.73
CA SER A 135 -2.03 6.00 -3.28
C SER A 135 -1.50 4.81 -4.08
N PHE A 136 -0.42 5.01 -4.84
CA PHE A 136 0.26 3.88 -5.50
C PHE A 136 0.87 2.91 -4.49
N ALA A 137 1.48 3.40 -3.42
CA ALA A 137 1.96 2.57 -2.31
C ALA A 137 0.85 1.73 -1.67
N GLY A 138 -0.33 2.32 -1.50
CA GLY A 138 -1.50 1.64 -0.97
C GLY A 138 -2.06 0.60 -1.93
N PHE A 139 -2.01 0.87 -3.24
CA PHE A 139 -2.34 -0.12 -4.27
C PHE A 139 -1.43 -1.36 -4.15
N LEU A 140 -0.12 -1.17 -4.00
CA LEU A 140 0.81 -2.27 -3.78
C LEU A 140 0.49 -3.04 -2.50
N ALA A 141 0.19 -2.34 -1.40
CA ALA A 141 -0.15 -2.96 -0.12
C ALA A 141 -1.44 -3.80 -0.20
N VAL A 142 -2.51 -3.27 -0.80
CA VAL A 142 -3.76 -4.02 -1.00
C VAL A 142 -3.53 -5.28 -1.81
N ARG A 143 -2.69 -5.22 -2.84
CA ARG A 143 -2.41 -6.40 -3.67
C ARG A 143 -1.54 -7.42 -2.97
N ALA A 144 -0.52 -6.97 -2.24
CA ALA A 144 0.26 -7.85 -1.37
C ALA A 144 -0.62 -8.56 -0.33
N ALA A 145 -1.58 -7.84 0.28
CA ALA A 145 -2.55 -8.44 1.21
C ALA A 145 -3.38 -9.54 0.55
N ARG A 146 -3.91 -9.30 -0.67
CA ARG A 146 -4.67 -10.30 -1.43
C ARG A 146 -3.83 -11.54 -1.77
N LEU A 147 -2.61 -11.35 -2.25
CA LEU A 147 -1.69 -12.45 -2.60
C LEU A 147 -1.31 -13.31 -1.39
N ARG A 148 -1.30 -12.72 -0.20
CA ARG A 148 -1.07 -13.41 1.08
C ARG A 148 -2.33 -13.99 1.70
N GLY A 149 -3.49 -13.89 1.04
CA GLY A 149 -4.77 -14.38 1.56
C GLY A 149 -5.36 -13.54 2.70
N LEU A 150 -4.82 -12.35 2.97
CA LEU A 150 -5.29 -11.45 4.03
C LEU A 150 -6.58 -10.70 3.66
N ARG A 151 -7.08 -10.88 2.42
CA ARG A 151 -8.24 -10.18 1.86
C ARG A 151 -8.06 -8.67 1.99
N ASP A 152 -9.03 -7.96 2.55
CA ASP A 152 -8.93 -6.50 2.77
C ASP A 152 -8.01 -6.16 3.95
N GLY A 153 -7.74 -7.10 4.85
CA GLY A 153 -6.94 -6.92 6.06
C GLY A 153 -7.61 -7.50 7.32
N PRO A 154 -6.89 -7.56 8.45
CA PRO A 154 -7.38 -8.22 9.66
C PRO A 154 -8.42 -7.41 10.44
N ASN A 155 -8.54 -6.12 10.12
CA ASN A 155 -9.44 -5.16 10.73
C ASN A 155 -9.75 -4.05 9.70
N PRO A 156 -10.98 -3.51 9.61
CA PRO A 156 -11.33 -2.48 8.62
C PRO A 156 -10.48 -1.20 8.67
N THR A 157 -10.01 -0.82 9.87
CA THR A 157 -9.16 0.35 10.08
C THR A 157 -7.75 0.09 9.54
N VAL A 158 -7.21 -1.12 9.75
CA VAL A 158 -5.93 -1.55 9.16
C VAL A 158 -6.06 -1.67 7.63
N ALA A 159 -7.18 -2.22 7.15
CA ALA A 159 -7.49 -2.28 5.71
C ALA A 159 -7.51 -0.87 5.09
N ARG A 160 -8.06 0.11 5.81
CA ARG A 160 -8.04 1.51 5.40
C ARG A 160 -6.63 2.07 5.36
N LEU A 161 -5.81 1.80 6.38
CA LEU A 161 -4.39 2.21 6.38
C LEU A 161 -3.67 1.65 5.15
N TRP A 162 -3.85 0.36 4.85
CA TRP A 162 -3.22 -0.30 3.71
C TRP A 162 -3.67 0.25 2.35
N ARG A 163 -4.87 0.83 2.25
CA ARG A 163 -5.25 1.58 1.04
C ARG A 163 -4.45 2.86 0.87
N SER A 164 -3.84 3.42 1.91
CA SER A 164 -3.03 4.64 1.83
C SER A 164 -1.53 4.37 1.84
N THR A 165 -1.05 3.34 2.53
CA THR A 165 0.38 3.04 2.73
C THR A 165 0.59 1.60 3.22
N PRO A 166 1.70 0.91 2.89
CA PRO A 166 1.99 -0.43 3.40
C PRO A 166 1.93 -0.55 4.92
N GLY A 167 2.30 0.49 5.67
CA GLY A 167 2.27 0.57 7.12
C GLY A 167 2.99 1.84 7.52
N VAL A 168 3.32 2.02 8.81
CA VAL A 168 3.99 3.24 9.29
C VAL A 168 5.08 2.90 10.30
N LEU A 169 6.30 3.39 10.08
CA LEU A 169 7.33 3.44 11.11
C LEU A 169 7.51 4.91 11.55
N LEU A 170 7.14 5.19 12.79
CA LEU A 170 7.28 6.51 13.38
C LEU A 170 8.70 6.71 13.94
N GLY A 171 9.17 7.96 13.98
CA GLY A 171 10.51 8.29 14.48
C GLY A 171 10.75 7.97 15.96
N ASN A 172 9.68 7.72 16.72
CA ASN A 172 9.73 7.27 18.11
C ASN A 172 9.81 5.73 18.26
N GLY A 173 9.92 4.99 17.16
CA GLY A 173 10.04 3.53 17.16
C GLY A 173 8.73 2.77 17.04
N VAL A 174 7.57 3.45 17.08
CA VAL A 174 6.28 2.80 16.85
C VAL A 174 6.18 2.30 15.41
N HIS A 175 5.95 1.01 15.25
CA HIS A 175 5.78 0.33 13.98
C HIS A 175 4.35 -0.22 13.88
N VAL A 176 3.56 0.32 12.96
CA VAL A 176 2.29 -0.29 12.52
C VAL A 176 2.56 -1.11 11.27
N TYR A 177 2.17 -2.39 11.34
CA TYR A 177 2.59 -3.40 10.38
C TYR A 177 1.89 -3.29 9.03
N GLY A 178 2.66 -3.63 8.01
CA GLY A 178 2.11 -3.91 6.70
C GLY A 178 1.70 -5.36 6.44
N PRO A 179 1.13 -5.60 5.25
CA PRO A 179 0.73 -6.94 4.82
C PRO A 179 1.88 -7.95 4.85
N HIS A 180 3.11 -7.49 4.66
CA HIS A 180 4.31 -8.34 4.62
C HIS A 180 4.72 -8.85 6.00
N THR A 181 4.56 -8.03 7.04
CA THR A 181 5.02 -8.33 8.42
C THR A 181 3.93 -8.92 9.31
N ILE A 182 2.66 -8.53 9.11
CA ILE A 182 1.61 -8.74 10.13
C ILE A 182 1.34 -10.21 10.46
N ALA A 183 1.41 -11.10 9.47
CA ALA A 183 1.14 -12.52 9.67
C ALA A 183 2.22 -13.17 10.55
N GLU A 184 3.48 -12.98 10.19
CA GLU A 184 4.64 -13.49 10.93
C GLU A 184 4.67 -12.99 12.37
N ARG A 185 4.36 -11.70 12.60
CA ARG A 185 4.33 -11.14 13.96
C ARG A 185 3.22 -11.73 14.81
N ASN A 186 2.02 -11.90 14.25
CA ASN A 186 0.92 -12.55 14.98
C ASN A 186 1.21 -14.02 15.30
N GLU A 187 1.93 -14.72 14.43
CA GLU A 187 2.38 -16.10 14.66
C GLU A 187 3.46 -16.16 15.74
N THR A 188 4.47 -15.31 15.65
CA THR A 188 5.60 -15.23 16.60
C THR A 188 5.14 -15.05 18.05
N PHE A 189 4.10 -14.24 18.27
CA PHE A 189 3.52 -14.01 19.60
C PHE A 189 2.31 -14.90 19.91
N GLU A 190 2.09 -15.94 19.10
CA GLU A 190 0.99 -16.90 19.20
C GLU A 190 -0.37 -16.21 19.47
N VAL A 191 -0.63 -15.07 18.83
CA VAL A 191 -1.79 -14.21 19.15
C VAL A 191 -3.09 -14.96 18.99
N ALA A 192 -3.19 -15.83 17.98
CA ALA A 192 -4.38 -16.67 17.77
C ALA A 192 -4.65 -17.63 18.93
N ARG A 193 -3.61 -18.07 19.66
CA ARG A 193 -3.71 -18.95 20.83
C ARG A 193 -4.08 -18.17 22.09
N TYR A 194 -3.36 -17.08 22.37
CA TYR A 194 -3.52 -16.35 23.62
C TYR A 194 -4.66 -15.33 23.57
N ALA A 195 -4.95 -14.75 22.41
CA ALA A 195 -5.93 -13.67 22.22
C ALA A 195 -6.71 -13.86 20.90
N PRO A 196 -7.54 -14.91 20.76
CA PRO A 196 -8.16 -15.33 19.49
C PRO A 196 -9.08 -14.29 18.83
N HIS A 197 -9.59 -13.32 19.59
CA HIS A 197 -10.46 -12.26 19.09
C HIS A 197 -9.70 -10.96 18.73
N TRP A 198 -8.38 -10.99 18.88
CA TRP A 198 -7.49 -9.85 18.71
C TRP A 198 -6.50 -10.10 17.58
N VAL A 199 -5.96 -9.02 17.05
CA VAL A 199 -4.84 -9.00 16.12
C VAL A 199 -3.79 -8.04 16.65
N LEU A 200 -2.54 -8.47 16.65
CA LEU A 200 -1.40 -7.58 16.82
C LEU A 200 -1.19 -6.79 15.53
N VAL A 201 -1.34 -5.48 15.59
CA VAL A 201 -1.28 -4.59 14.42
C VAL A 201 0.01 -3.76 14.36
N GLY A 202 0.81 -3.80 15.41
CA GLY A 202 2.07 -3.08 15.51
C GLY A 202 2.77 -3.31 16.85
N ASP A 203 3.96 -2.74 17.01
CA ASP A 203 4.73 -2.72 18.26
C ASP A 203 5.51 -1.40 18.42
N ASP A 204 6.11 -1.19 19.59
CA ASP A 204 6.93 -0.02 19.90
C ASP A 204 8.45 -0.27 19.88
N GLY A 205 8.88 -1.46 19.44
CA GLY A 205 10.27 -1.94 19.52
C GLY A 205 10.78 -2.20 20.94
N GLY A 206 10.04 -1.79 21.98
CA GLY A 206 10.39 -1.87 23.40
C GLY A 206 9.76 -3.06 24.13
N GLY A 207 8.94 -3.86 23.43
CA GLY A 207 8.32 -5.07 23.96
C GLY A 207 6.81 -4.96 24.17
N ASP A 208 6.21 -3.81 23.88
CA ASP A 208 4.77 -3.63 23.88
C ASP A 208 4.19 -3.77 22.46
N GLY A 209 3.03 -4.43 22.37
CA GLY A 209 2.27 -4.60 21.15
C GLY A 209 1.00 -3.76 21.14
N PHE A 210 0.60 -3.34 19.94
CA PHE A 210 -0.67 -2.68 19.70
C PHE A 210 -1.68 -3.68 19.14
N PHE A 211 -2.85 -3.76 19.77
CA PHE A 211 -3.88 -4.75 19.46
C PHE A 211 -5.19 -4.10 19.06
N MET A 212 -5.86 -4.69 18.08
CA MET A 212 -7.23 -4.34 17.70
C MET A 212 -8.08 -5.61 17.63
N ARG A 213 -9.39 -5.47 17.81
CA ARG A 213 -10.31 -6.61 17.65
C ARG A 213 -10.48 -6.98 16.18
N ARG A 214 -10.53 -8.28 15.89
CA ARG A 214 -10.81 -8.81 14.54
C ARG A 214 -12.29 -8.70 14.15
N HIS A 215 -13.16 -8.92 15.14
CA HIS A 215 -14.61 -9.02 14.96
C HIS A 215 -15.35 -8.28 16.06
N GLY A 216 -16.67 -8.13 15.90
CA GLY A 216 -17.53 -7.45 16.87
C GLY A 216 -17.77 -5.99 16.52
N ARG A 217 -18.46 -5.29 17.43
CA ARG A 217 -18.85 -3.88 17.25
C ARG A 217 -17.67 -2.93 17.38
N ASP A 218 -16.84 -3.14 18.39
CA ASP A 218 -15.63 -2.35 18.59
C ASP A 218 -14.50 -2.94 17.73
N ARG A 219 -14.14 -2.23 16.67
CA ARG A 219 -13.02 -2.55 15.76
C ARG A 219 -12.17 -1.33 15.47
N VAL A 220 -12.29 -0.32 16.33
CA VAL A 220 -11.62 0.99 16.16
C VAL A 220 -10.65 1.26 17.30
N SER A 221 -10.92 0.70 18.48
CA SER A 221 -10.04 0.82 19.65
C SER A 221 -8.73 0.06 19.47
N VAL A 222 -7.64 0.75 19.82
CA VAL A 222 -6.27 0.23 19.88
C VAL A 222 -5.87 0.12 21.34
N HIS A 223 -5.38 -1.04 21.74
CA HIS A 223 -4.89 -1.30 23.09
C HIS A 223 -3.41 -1.64 23.06
N ARG A 224 -2.64 -1.09 23.99
CA ARG A 224 -1.23 -1.44 24.21
C ARG A 224 -1.13 -2.50 25.29
N LEU A 225 -0.37 -3.56 25.03
CA LEU A 225 -0.09 -4.61 26.00
C LEU A 225 1.29 -5.20 25.75
N GLY A 226 2.03 -5.47 26.83
CA GLY A 226 3.30 -6.19 26.75
C GLY A 226 3.18 -7.53 26.03
N LEU A 227 4.05 -7.77 25.05
CA LEU A 227 4.03 -8.95 24.20
C LEU A 227 4.26 -10.25 24.99
N GLY A 228 4.93 -10.18 26.14
CA GLY A 228 5.06 -11.29 27.09
C GLY A 228 3.83 -11.54 27.99
N ALA A 229 2.81 -10.68 27.92
CA ALA A 229 1.62 -10.70 28.79
C ALA A 229 0.30 -10.93 28.03
N VAL A 230 0.38 -11.27 26.74
CA VAL A 230 -0.76 -11.49 25.85
C VAL A 230 -1.71 -12.53 26.45
N ARG A 231 -3.00 -12.19 26.47
CA ARG A 231 -4.07 -13.01 27.05
C ARG A 231 -5.40 -12.70 26.40
N ALA A 232 -6.42 -13.52 26.69
CA ALA A 232 -7.69 -13.51 25.97
C ALA A 232 -8.39 -12.15 25.96
N ASP A 233 -8.33 -11.44 27.10
CA ASP A 233 -8.91 -10.10 27.24
C ASP A 233 -7.83 -9.02 27.27
N VAL A 234 -7.36 -8.64 26.08
CA VAL A 234 -6.38 -7.55 25.91
C VAL A 234 -6.95 -6.21 26.38
N ALA A 235 -8.26 -5.97 26.26
CA ALA A 235 -8.86 -4.71 26.68
C ALA A 235 -8.80 -4.51 28.20
N ALA A 236 -9.01 -5.60 28.97
CA ALA A 236 -8.94 -5.55 30.42
C ALA A 236 -7.50 -5.53 30.96
N ALA A 237 -6.56 -6.15 30.24
CA ALA A 237 -5.17 -6.28 30.67
C ALA A 237 -4.24 -5.18 30.17
N GLY A 238 -4.58 -4.56 29.04
CA GLY A 238 -3.80 -3.53 28.37
C GLY A 238 -4.34 -2.12 28.59
N GLU A 239 -3.58 -1.15 28.11
CA GLU A 239 -3.92 0.27 28.17
C GLU A 239 -4.62 0.72 26.89
N PRO A 240 -5.75 1.44 26.96
CA PRO A 240 -6.35 2.05 25.77
C PRO A 240 -5.46 3.16 25.23
N VAL A 241 -5.14 3.11 23.93
CA VAL A 241 -4.26 4.10 23.26
C VAL A 241 -5.09 5.14 22.51
N THR A 242 -6.01 4.66 21.67
CA THR A 242 -6.86 5.50 20.81
C THR A 242 -8.05 4.70 20.28
N ASP A 243 -9.10 5.38 19.85
CA ASP A 243 -10.20 4.83 19.04
C ASP A 243 -10.13 5.29 17.57
N ASP A 244 -9.09 6.04 17.19
CA ASP A 244 -8.81 6.46 15.81
C ASP A 244 -7.33 6.24 15.48
N LEU A 245 -7.00 5.00 15.08
CA LEU A 245 -5.64 4.63 14.67
C LEU A 245 -5.07 5.59 13.61
N ILE A 246 -5.89 5.98 12.62
CA ILE A 246 -5.41 6.82 11.52
C ILE A 246 -5.15 8.25 12.00
N GLY A 247 -6.04 8.81 12.81
CA GLY A 247 -5.84 10.11 13.45
C GLY A 247 -4.60 10.13 14.35
N TRP A 248 -4.42 9.08 15.17
CA TRP A 248 -3.25 8.93 16.03
C TRP A 248 -1.93 8.90 15.23
N LEU A 249 -1.86 8.11 14.15
CA LEU A 249 -0.67 8.04 13.30
C LEU A 249 -0.37 9.38 12.60
N ARG A 250 -1.40 10.14 12.20
CA ARG A 250 -1.23 11.47 11.63
C ARG A 250 -0.66 12.47 12.63
N ALA A 251 -1.17 12.43 13.86
CA ALA A 251 -0.70 13.33 14.92
C ALA A 251 0.72 13.00 15.37
N ALA A 252 1.10 11.72 15.39
CA ALA A 252 2.41 11.27 15.82
C ALA A 252 3.49 11.35 14.72
N GLY A 253 3.08 11.47 13.45
CA GLY A 253 3.98 11.64 12.30
C GLY A 253 4.09 13.07 11.77
N ALA A 254 3.38 14.03 12.38
CA ALA A 254 3.52 15.47 12.11
C ALA A 254 4.69 16.06 12.90
#